data_AF-A0A2S1H065-F1
#
_entry.id   AF-A0A2S1H065-F1
#
_cell.length_a   1.000
_cell.length_b   1.000
_cell.length_c   1.000
_cell.angle_alpha   90.00
_cell.angle_beta   90.00
_cell.angle_gamma   90.00
#
_symmetry.space_group_name_H-M   'P 1'
#
loop_
_entity.id
_entity.type
_entity.pdbx_description
1 polymer ?
#
loop_
_entity_poly.entity_id
_entity_poly.type
_entity_poly.pdbx_seq_one_letter_code
_entity_poly.pdbx_strand_id
1 'polypeptide(L)'
;MNLWETYVKVDKHLNEKLLTIPPYPCVSGKRIQELLASLENPDPAWGGLDGEILRMVKNPWQRAYQIEYRFKPTKIFNDFMKIIESATYDLMIGNYICSYLSLVPVVEAILRKWFNEIKSINKQGGDFNRKIFVENLVKYLYEKNNERHTNIKFQNWINNQIKFFDFMINEVFYLRFKDSEEGVKKEFNRNRTLHLLDNIEDVEVVRDNNTRIFLLLDIIAELYLSLNEELYNQNTFHTDYEKNIDFNLRWKIYLKSAMETINFTDMTIINFAFYQEEKKTMTDEQKQKFIEQKEYQIQFIQSKN
;
A
#
# COMPACT_ATOMS: atom_id res chain seq x y z
N MET A 1 -5.80 -25.98 -13.85
CA MET A 1 -6.30 -25.27 -12.66
C MET A 1 -7.03 -24.03 -13.15
N ASN A 2 -8.27 -23.79 -12.70
CA ASN A 2 -8.99 -22.58 -13.08
C ASN A 2 -8.37 -21.34 -12.41
N LEU A 3 -8.71 -20.13 -12.88
CA LEU A 3 -8.10 -18.90 -12.38
C LEU A 3 -8.26 -18.72 -10.85
N TRP A 4 -9.44 -19.05 -10.32
CA TRP A 4 -9.77 -18.86 -8.91
C TRP A 4 -9.15 -19.94 -8.02
N GLU A 5 -9.04 -21.18 -8.49
CA GLU A 5 -8.25 -22.23 -7.85
C GLU A 5 -6.78 -21.80 -7.73
N THR A 6 -6.24 -21.20 -8.80
CA THR A 6 -4.87 -20.67 -8.80
C THR A 6 -4.71 -19.56 -7.78
N TYR A 7 -5.64 -18.60 -7.79
CA TYR A 7 -5.68 -17.51 -6.83
C TYR A 7 -5.69 -18.04 -5.39
N VAL A 8 -6.62 -18.94 -5.06
CA VAL A 8 -6.78 -19.49 -3.70
C VAL A 8 -5.51 -20.20 -3.25
N LYS A 9 -4.83 -20.93 -4.14
CA LYS A 9 -3.56 -21.60 -3.83
C LYS A 9 -2.46 -20.59 -3.49
N VAL A 10 -2.30 -19.54 -4.31
CA VAL A 10 -1.32 -18.48 -4.10
C VAL A 10 -1.62 -17.70 -2.81
N ASP A 11 -2.86 -17.25 -2.64
CA ASP A 11 -3.27 -16.43 -1.51
C ASP A 11 -3.19 -17.19 -0.18
N LYS A 12 -3.47 -18.50 -0.18
CA LYS A 12 -3.27 -19.34 1.01
C LYS A 12 -1.82 -19.32 1.51
N HIS A 13 -0.84 -19.42 0.61
CA HIS A 13 0.58 -19.34 0.97
C HIS A 13 0.94 -17.96 1.52
N LEU A 14 0.49 -16.91 0.83
CA LEU A 14 0.79 -15.52 1.22
C LEU A 14 0.21 -15.16 2.60
N ASN A 15 -0.99 -15.65 2.92
CA ASN A 15 -1.64 -15.39 4.22
C ASN A 15 -0.81 -15.90 5.41
N GLU A 16 -0.07 -17.00 5.27
CA GLU A 16 0.85 -17.52 6.31
C GLU A 16 1.99 -16.52 6.62
N LYS A 17 2.27 -15.61 5.68
CA LYS A 17 3.33 -14.60 5.74
C LYS A 17 2.81 -13.18 5.95
N LEU A 18 1.51 -13.04 6.25
CA LEU A 18 0.80 -11.76 6.36
C LEU A 18 0.84 -10.95 5.04
N LEU A 19 0.79 -11.64 3.91
CA LEU A 19 0.77 -11.07 2.57
C LEU A 19 -0.52 -11.48 1.84
N THR A 20 -0.83 -10.77 0.76
CA THR A 20 -1.86 -11.13 -0.23
C THR A 20 -1.43 -10.65 -1.61
N ILE A 21 -2.16 -11.03 -2.66
CA ILE A 21 -1.94 -10.55 -4.02
C ILE A 21 -2.29 -9.05 -4.07
N PRO A 22 -1.32 -8.16 -4.36
CA PRO A 22 -1.56 -6.72 -4.34
C PRO A 22 -2.46 -6.23 -5.47
N PRO A 23 -3.21 -5.12 -5.28
CA PRO A 23 -4.19 -4.59 -6.22
C PRO A 23 -3.55 -3.73 -7.34
N TYR A 24 -2.51 -4.23 -8.01
CA TYR A 24 -1.59 -3.38 -8.80
C TYR A 24 -1.42 -3.77 -10.27
N PRO A 25 -1.40 -2.75 -11.16
CA PRO A 25 -2.43 -1.71 -11.26
C PRO A 25 -3.82 -2.33 -11.38
N CYS A 26 -3.88 -3.51 -12.00
CA CYS A 26 -4.99 -4.44 -11.97
C CYS A 26 -4.45 -5.89 -12.02
N VAL A 27 -5.17 -6.84 -11.41
CA VAL A 27 -4.75 -8.23 -11.39
C VAL A 27 -5.33 -8.98 -12.59
N SER A 28 -4.45 -9.36 -13.51
CA SER A 28 -4.80 -10.17 -14.68
C SER A 28 -4.63 -11.68 -14.42
N GLY A 29 -5.29 -12.50 -15.22
CA GLY A 29 -5.09 -13.95 -15.16
C GLY A 29 -3.65 -14.38 -15.43
N LYS A 30 -2.96 -13.67 -16.32
CA LYS A 30 -1.53 -13.86 -16.58
C LYS A 30 -0.70 -13.62 -15.32
N ARG A 31 -0.96 -12.52 -14.60
CA ARG A 31 -0.23 -12.19 -13.38
C ARG A 31 -0.41 -13.26 -12.31
N ILE A 32 -1.62 -13.80 -12.15
CA ILE A 32 -1.89 -14.89 -11.19
C ILE A 32 -1.09 -16.16 -11.55
N GLN A 33 -0.93 -16.48 -12.85
CA GLN A 33 -0.10 -17.61 -13.28
C GLN A 33 1.40 -17.37 -13.04
N GLU A 34 1.89 -16.14 -13.23
CA GLU A 34 3.28 -15.78 -12.90
C GLU A 34 3.57 -15.94 -11.40
N LEU A 35 2.62 -15.56 -10.54
CA LEU A 35 2.72 -15.75 -9.09
C LEU A 35 2.67 -17.23 -8.71
N LEU A 36 1.83 -18.03 -9.38
CA LEU A 36 1.83 -19.48 -9.20
C LEU A 36 3.18 -20.09 -9.58
N ALA A 37 3.77 -19.68 -10.71
CA ALA A 37 5.08 -20.16 -11.12
C ALA A 37 6.16 -19.82 -10.08
N SER A 38 6.09 -18.64 -9.47
CA SER A 38 6.99 -18.20 -8.39
C SER A 38 6.83 -19.02 -7.10
N LEU A 39 5.64 -19.60 -6.87
CA LEU A 39 5.37 -20.52 -5.76
C LEU A 39 5.87 -21.94 -6.06
N GLU A 40 5.62 -22.43 -7.28
CA GLU A 40 5.95 -23.81 -7.66
C GLU A 40 7.43 -24.00 -7.98
N ASN A 41 8.08 -22.96 -8.52
CA ASN A 41 9.50 -22.94 -8.87
C ASN A 41 10.15 -21.69 -8.26
N PRO A 42 10.35 -21.67 -6.93
CA PRO A 42 10.89 -20.50 -6.26
C PRO A 42 12.35 -20.28 -6.66
N ASP A 43 12.66 -19.09 -7.16
CA ASP A 43 14.05 -18.66 -7.33
C ASP A 43 14.60 -18.18 -5.97
N PRO A 44 15.61 -18.86 -5.39
CA PRO A 44 16.17 -18.50 -4.09
C PRO A 44 16.80 -17.10 -4.08
N ALA A 45 17.38 -16.64 -5.19
CA ALA A 45 17.96 -15.30 -5.29
C ALA A 45 16.89 -14.21 -5.24
N TRP A 46 15.65 -14.57 -5.57
CA TRP A 46 14.51 -13.68 -5.61
C TRP A 46 13.51 -13.95 -4.46
N GLY A 47 13.85 -14.80 -3.49
CA GLY A 47 13.02 -15.06 -2.31
C GLY A 47 11.66 -15.70 -2.61
N GLY A 48 11.52 -16.38 -3.77
CA GLY A 48 10.28 -17.02 -4.20
C GLY A 48 9.09 -16.05 -4.31
N LEU A 49 7.89 -16.59 -4.06
CA LEU A 49 6.63 -15.84 -4.11
C LEU A 49 6.59 -14.68 -3.10
N ASP A 50 7.05 -14.89 -1.87
CA ASP A 50 7.07 -13.84 -0.83
C ASP A 50 7.93 -12.65 -1.26
N GLY A 51 9.14 -12.93 -1.73
CA GLY A 51 10.06 -11.92 -2.26
C GLY A 51 9.47 -11.15 -3.44
N GLU A 52 8.69 -11.82 -4.30
CA GLU A 52 8.00 -11.18 -5.42
C GLU A 52 6.93 -10.20 -4.95
N ILE A 53 6.07 -10.58 -4.01
CA ILE A 53 5.07 -9.67 -3.45
C ILE A 53 5.74 -8.48 -2.75
N LEU A 54 6.76 -8.72 -1.94
CA LEU A 54 7.48 -7.65 -1.24
C LEU A 54 8.12 -6.66 -2.22
N ARG A 55 8.70 -7.14 -3.33
CA ARG A 55 9.22 -6.29 -4.41
C ARG A 55 8.13 -5.50 -5.11
N MET A 56 6.99 -6.11 -5.44
CA MET A 56 5.87 -5.41 -6.06
C MET A 56 5.43 -4.23 -5.19
N VAL A 57 5.29 -4.46 -3.88
CA VAL A 57 4.83 -3.43 -2.95
C VAL A 57 5.85 -2.30 -2.85
N LYS A 58 7.14 -2.58 -2.62
CA LYS A 58 8.15 -1.52 -2.47
C LYS A 58 8.65 -0.89 -3.78
N ASN A 59 8.13 -1.34 -4.93
CA ASN A 59 8.56 -0.82 -6.24
C ASN A 59 8.29 0.70 -6.35
N PRO A 60 9.28 1.51 -6.79
CA PRO A 60 9.12 2.97 -6.91
C PRO A 60 7.97 3.41 -7.81
N TRP A 61 7.80 2.77 -8.97
CA TRP A 61 6.68 3.06 -9.88
C TRP A 61 5.36 2.76 -9.19
N GLN A 62 5.29 1.63 -8.50
CA GLN A 62 4.07 1.19 -7.83
C GLN A 62 3.67 2.10 -6.67
N ARG A 63 4.63 2.57 -5.88
CA ARG A 63 4.36 3.54 -4.81
C ARG A 63 3.84 4.87 -5.37
N ALA A 64 4.44 5.38 -6.45
CA ALA A 64 3.96 6.58 -7.13
C ALA A 64 2.54 6.38 -7.66
N TYR A 65 2.24 5.21 -8.22
CA TYR A 65 0.91 4.87 -8.73
C TYR A 65 -0.13 4.82 -7.60
N GLN A 66 0.19 4.17 -6.48
CA GLN A 66 -0.69 4.12 -5.32
C GLN A 66 -1.01 5.52 -4.79
N ILE A 67 -0.03 6.40 -4.69
CA ILE A 67 -0.27 7.77 -4.22
C ILE A 67 -1.20 8.52 -5.18
N GLU A 68 -0.92 8.48 -6.48
CA GLU A 68 -1.64 9.29 -7.46
C GLU A 68 -3.06 8.78 -7.74
N TYR A 69 -3.22 7.47 -7.89
CA TYR A 69 -4.45 6.85 -8.39
C TYR A 69 -5.20 6.01 -7.36
N ARG A 70 -4.66 5.85 -6.15
CA ARG A 70 -5.34 5.12 -5.07
C ARG A 70 -5.56 5.98 -3.85
N PHE A 71 -4.52 6.57 -3.29
CA PHE A 71 -4.62 7.34 -2.05
C PHE A 71 -5.24 8.72 -2.28
N LYS A 72 -4.77 9.50 -3.26
CA LYS A 72 -5.36 10.83 -3.57
C LYS A 72 -6.88 10.77 -3.83
N PRO A 73 -7.43 9.82 -4.63
CA PRO A 73 -8.88 9.74 -4.83
C PRO A 73 -9.65 9.21 -3.61
N THR A 74 -8.96 8.58 -2.66
CA THR A 74 -9.55 7.98 -1.46
C THR A 74 -9.61 9.00 -0.31
N LYS A 75 -10.77 9.62 -0.11
CA LYS A 75 -10.96 10.75 0.83
C LYS A 75 -10.47 10.52 2.26
N ILE A 76 -10.52 9.28 2.75
CA ILE A 76 -10.04 8.92 4.09
C ILE A 76 -8.52 9.04 4.24
N PHE A 77 -7.75 9.20 3.14
CA PHE A 77 -6.29 9.39 3.15
C PHE A 77 -5.85 10.85 3.14
N ASN A 78 -6.72 11.80 2.74
CA ASN A 78 -6.33 13.19 2.44
C ASN A 78 -5.46 13.87 3.50
N ASP A 79 -5.80 13.71 4.78
CA ASP A 79 -5.11 14.38 5.89
C ASP A 79 -3.74 13.77 6.19
N PHE A 80 -3.48 12.57 5.68
CA PHE A 80 -2.29 11.78 5.97
C PHE A 80 -1.33 11.70 4.78
N MET A 81 -1.69 12.29 3.63
CA MET A 81 -0.90 12.19 2.39
C MET A 81 0.55 12.65 2.58
N LYS A 82 0.80 13.74 3.33
CA LYS A 82 2.17 14.21 3.61
C LYS A 82 2.99 13.18 4.41
N ILE A 83 2.35 12.50 5.36
CA ILE A 83 2.99 11.49 6.22
C ILE A 83 3.29 10.23 5.39
N ILE A 84 2.33 9.79 4.58
CA ILE A 84 2.49 8.61 3.70
C ILE A 84 3.60 8.85 2.68
N GLU A 85 3.64 10.04 2.08
CA GLU A 85 4.67 10.42 1.12
C GLU A 85 6.06 10.47 1.78
N SER A 86 6.19 11.05 2.99
CA SER A 86 7.44 11.04 3.76
C SER A 86 7.89 9.62 4.10
N ALA A 87 6.97 8.77 4.57
CA ALA A 87 7.28 7.39 4.87
C ALA A 87 7.65 6.59 3.61
N THR A 88 7.06 6.92 2.46
CA THR A 88 7.42 6.32 1.17
C THR A 88 8.85 6.70 0.78
N TYR A 89 9.22 7.98 0.95
CA TYR A 89 10.61 8.40 0.74
C TYR A 89 11.58 7.68 1.68
N ASP A 90 11.27 7.59 2.98
CA ASP A 90 12.08 6.85 3.95
C ASP A 90 12.25 5.38 3.54
N LEU A 91 11.20 4.73 3.03
CA LEU A 91 11.29 3.38 2.46
C LEU A 91 12.29 3.33 1.30
N MET A 92 12.25 4.30 0.37
CA MET A 92 13.12 4.30 -0.81
C MET A 92 14.60 4.43 -0.43
N ILE A 93 14.93 5.28 0.54
CA ILE A 93 16.33 5.46 0.98
C ILE A 93 16.79 4.41 2.01
N GLY A 94 15.98 3.40 2.31
CA GLY A 94 16.34 2.34 3.27
C GLY A 94 16.14 2.69 4.75
N ASN A 95 15.50 3.82 5.06
CA ASN A 95 15.15 4.23 6.42
C ASN A 95 13.84 3.55 6.89
N TYR A 96 13.87 2.22 6.98
CA TYR A 96 12.66 1.43 7.26
C TYR A 96 12.05 1.70 8.63
N ILE A 97 12.85 2.10 9.62
CA ILE A 97 12.37 2.42 10.97
C ILE A 97 11.47 3.66 10.93
N CYS A 98 11.95 4.79 10.41
CA CYS A 98 11.13 6.01 10.35
C CYS A 98 9.89 5.82 9.50
N SER A 99 10.03 5.11 8.37
CA SER A 99 8.91 4.77 7.50
C SER A 99 7.84 3.95 8.27
N TYR A 100 8.23 2.87 8.94
CA TYR A 100 7.32 2.01 9.69
C TYR A 100 6.64 2.76 10.84
N LEU A 101 7.40 3.50 11.66
CA LEU A 101 6.88 4.27 12.78
C LEU A 101 5.90 5.37 12.36
N SER A 102 6.08 5.92 11.17
CA SER A 102 5.18 6.94 10.60
C SER A 102 3.86 6.33 10.12
N LEU A 103 3.89 5.13 9.54
CA LEU A 103 2.70 4.53 8.91
C LEU A 103 1.78 3.78 9.88
N VAL A 104 2.34 3.15 10.93
CA VAL A 104 1.52 2.45 11.95
C VAL A 104 0.38 3.33 12.50
N PRO A 105 0.61 4.57 12.97
CA PRO A 105 -0.47 5.44 13.44
C PRO A 105 -1.41 5.90 12.30
N VAL A 106 -0.91 6.02 11.07
CA VAL A 106 -1.72 6.39 9.89
C VAL A 106 -2.80 5.35 9.61
N VAL A 107 -2.49 4.06 9.71
CA VAL A 107 -3.49 2.98 9.56
C VAL A 107 -4.65 3.18 10.55
N GLU A 108 -4.35 3.40 11.83
CA GLU A 108 -5.38 3.61 12.85
C GLU A 108 -6.21 4.88 12.57
N ALA A 109 -5.56 5.98 12.16
CA ALA A 109 -6.24 7.23 11.88
C ALA A 109 -7.18 7.15 10.67
N ILE A 110 -6.75 6.47 9.60
CA ILE A 110 -7.57 6.21 8.40
C ILE A 110 -8.79 5.36 8.77
N LEU A 111 -8.61 4.30 9.54
CA LEU A 111 -9.70 3.45 10.01
C LEU A 111 -10.73 4.22 10.84
N ARG A 112 -10.28 5.10 11.74
CA ARG A 112 -11.18 5.98 12.52
C ARG A 112 -11.93 6.97 11.62
N LYS A 113 -11.26 7.54 10.61
CA LYS A 113 -11.90 8.45 9.66
C LYS A 113 -12.98 7.72 8.83
N TRP A 114 -12.68 6.51 8.37
CA TRP A 114 -13.65 5.67 7.66
C TRP A 114 -14.84 5.28 8.55
N PHE A 115 -14.60 4.94 9.81
CA PHE A 115 -15.68 4.71 10.77
C PHE A 115 -16.63 5.88 10.91
N ASN A 116 -16.10 7.10 11.02
CA ASN A 116 -16.91 8.30 11.17
C ASN A 116 -17.75 8.57 9.92
N GLU A 117 -17.23 8.26 8.72
CA GLU A 117 -17.98 8.32 7.48
C GLU A 117 -19.12 7.28 7.43
N ILE A 118 -18.88 6.06 7.91
CA ILE A 118 -19.93 5.02 7.99
C ILE A 118 -20.96 5.36 9.09
N LYS A 119 -20.55 5.95 10.21
CA LYS A 119 -21.46 6.39 11.29
C LYS A 119 -22.27 7.63 10.93
N SER A 120 -21.73 8.56 10.16
CA SER A 120 -22.54 9.68 9.68
C SER A 120 -23.67 9.18 8.77
N ILE A 121 -23.45 8.06 8.07
CA ILE A 121 -24.49 7.30 7.36
C ILE A 121 -25.42 6.56 8.36
N ASN A 122 -24.85 5.91 9.38
CA ASN A 122 -25.56 5.10 10.38
C ASN A 122 -25.64 5.81 11.75
N LYS A 123 -26.71 6.59 11.99
CA LYS A 123 -27.02 7.52 13.11
C LYS A 123 -26.78 7.07 14.59
N GLN A 124 -25.73 6.32 14.93
CA GLN A 124 -25.42 5.90 16.30
C GLN A 124 -24.17 6.60 16.83
N GLY A 125 -24.39 7.62 17.67
CA GLY A 125 -23.35 8.33 18.41
C GLY A 125 -22.83 7.49 19.58
N GLY A 126 -21.53 7.23 19.59
CA GLY A 126 -20.81 6.52 20.64
C GLY A 126 -19.32 6.46 20.29
N ASP A 127 -18.47 6.18 21.27
CA ASP A 127 -17.02 6.13 21.09
C ASP A 127 -16.57 5.05 20.08
N PHE A 128 -15.37 5.20 19.52
CA PHE A 128 -14.77 4.20 18.63
C PHE A 128 -14.45 2.92 19.40
N ASN A 129 -15.27 1.88 19.21
CA ASN A 129 -14.93 0.53 19.62
C ASN A 129 -14.39 -0.22 18.39
N ARG A 130 -13.09 -0.58 18.42
CA ARG A 130 -12.40 -1.26 17.32
C ARG A 130 -13.15 -2.49 16.83
N LYS A 131 -13.49 -3.41 17.74
CA LYS A 131 -14.07 -4.70 17.37
C LYS A 131 -15.42 -4.50 16.67
N ILE A 132 -16.26 -3.64 17.25
CA ILE A 132 -17.56 -3.27 16.69
C ILE A 132 -17.39 -2.54 15.36
N PHE A 133 -16.40 -1.66 15.24
CA PHE A 133 -16.13 -0.97 13.98
C PHE A 133 -15.74 -1.96 12.88
N VAL A 134 -14.76 -2.82 13.14
CA VAL A 134 -14.23 -3.74 12.12
C VAL A 134 -15.32 -4.72 11.70
N GLU A 135 -16.09 -5.28 12.65
CA GLU A 135 -17.24 -6.12 12.34
C GLU A 135 -18.27 -5.39 11.46
N ASN A 136 -18.62 -4.14 11.81
CA ASN A 136 -19.56 -3.34 11.03
C ASN A 136 -19.01 -2.94 9.65
N LEU A 137 -17.73 -2.61 9.55
CA LEU A 137 -17.06 -2.25 8.30
C LEU A 137 -16.97 -3.45 7.37
N VAL A 138 -16.52 -4.61 7.87
CA VAL A 138 -16.42 -5.85 7.10
C VAL A 138 -17.81 -6.26 6.61
N LYS A 139 -18.82 -6.21 7.48
CA LYS A 139 -20.22 -6.46 7.09
C LYS A 139 -20.69 -5.49 5.99
N TYR A 140 -20.47 -4.19 6.18
CA TYR A 140 -20.83 -3.16 5.21
C TYR A 140 -20.15 -3.38 3.85
N LEU A 141 -18.86 -3.74 3.84
CA LEU A 141 -18.10 -4.04 2.62
C LEU A 141 -18.67 -5.25 1.88
N TYR A 142 -19.02 -6.33 2.59
CA TYR A 142 -19.66 -7.49 1.98
C TYR A 142 -21.04 -7.16 1.42
N GLU A 143 -21.87 -6.42 2.15
CA GLU A 143 -23.19 -5.97 1.68
C GLU A 143 -23.05 -5.17 0.38
N LYS A 144 -22.16 -4.18 0.36
CA LYS A 144 -21.89 -3.35 -0.83
C LYS A 144 -21.32 -4.13 -2.00
N ASN A 145 -20.46 -5.11 -1.76
CA ASN A 145 -19.92 -5.96 -2.81
C ASN A 145 -21.01 -6.88 -3.41
N ASN A 146 -21.90 -7.41 -2.56
CA ASN A 146 -22.98 -8.31 -3.00
C ASN A 146 -24.05 -7.60 -3.84
N GLU A 147 -24.25 -6.29 -3.68
CA GLU A 147 -25.14 -5.47 -4.54
C GLU A 147 -24.69 -5.47 -6.02
N ARG A 148 -23.42 -5.80 -6.33
CA ARG A 148 -22.84 -5.74 -7.68
C ARG A 148 -23.10 -6.97 -8.53
N HIS A 149 -24.36 -7.36 -8.70
CA HIS A 149 -24.75 -8.65 -9.30
C HIS A 149 -24.21 -8.95 -10.71
N THR A 150 -23.66 -7.96 -11.43
CA THR A 150 -23.25 -8.08 -12.85
C THR A 150 -21.79 -8.48 -13.07
N ASN A 151 -20.91 -8.43 -12.06
CA ASN A 151 -19.48 -8.75 -12.22
C ASN A 151 -18.96 -9.69 -11.13
N ILE A 152 -19.25 -10.99 -11.28
CA ILE A 152 -18.85 -12.05 -10.33
C ILE A 152 -17.33 -12.11 -10.13
N LYS A 153 -16.54 -11.86 -11.18
CA LYS A 153 -15.08 -11.91 -11.07
C LYS A 153 -14.55 -10.78 -10.18
N PHE A 154 -15.06 -9.57 -10.36
CA PHE A 154 -14.72 -8.44 -9.52
C PHE A 154 -15.21 -8.65 -8.08
N GLN A 155 -16.44 -9.16 -7.90
CA GLN A 155 -16.93 -9.51 -6.56
C GLN A 155 -16.01 -10.50 -5.84
N ASN A 156 -15.57 -11.57 -6.53
CA ASN A 156 -14.65 -12.56 -5.95
C ASN A 156 -13.31 -11.94 -5.57
N TRP A 157 -12.79 -11.05 -6.41
CA TRP A 157 -11.57 -10.30 -6.12
C TRP A 157 -11.72 -9.46 -4.84
N ILE A 158 -12.76 -8.63 -4.77
CA ILE A 158 -13.03 -7.78 -3.59
C ILE A 158 -13.30 -8.63 -2.34
N ASN A 159 -14.01 -9.75 -2.45
CA ASN A 159 -14.24 -10.66 -1.33
C ASN A 159 -12.92 -11.17 -0.72
N ASN A 160 -11.91 -11.46 -1.55
CA ASN A 160 -10.61 -11.89 -1.03
C ASN A 160 -9.88 -10.74 -0.34
N GLN A 161 -9.96 -9.52 -0.87
CA GLN A 161 -9.40 -8.34 -0.23
C GLN A 161 -10.08 -8.03 1.12
N ILE A 162 -11.41 -8.21 1.23
CA ILE A 162 -12.13 -8.07 2.51
C ILE A 162 -11.65 -9.11 3.53
N LYS A 163 -11.46 -10.37 3.12
CA LYS A 163 -10.95 -11.44 4.02
C LYS A 163 -9.56 -11.12 4.55
N PHE A 164 -8.64 -10.71 3.67
CA PHE A 164 -7.29 -10.34 4.08
C PHE A 164 -7.32 -9.14 5.03
N PHE A 165 -8.09 -8.10 4.71
CA PHE A 165 -8.26 -6.93 5.57
C PHE A 165 -8.79 -7.32 6.96
N ASP A 166 -9.85 -8.12 7.03
CA ASP A 166 -10.44 -8.59 8.29
C ASP A 166 -9.41 -9.35 9.13
N PHE A 167 -8.71 -10.32 8.52
CA PHE A 167 -7.64 -11.07 9.17
C PHE A 167 -6.53 -10.15 9.70
N MET A 168 -6.02 -9.24 8.87
CA MET A 168 -4.94 -8.34 9.26
C MET A 168 -5.33 -7.42 10.41
N ILE A 169 -6.56 -6.93 10.45
CA ILE A 169 -7.00 -6.02 11.51
C ILE A 169 -7.34 -6.78 12.81
N ASN A 170 -8.07 -7.88 12.73
CA ASN A 170 -8.56 -8.59 13.91
C ASN A 170 -7.53 -9.53 14.54
N GLU A 171 -6.74 -10.23 13.71
CA GLU A 171 -5.87 -11.32 14.16
C GLU A 171 -4.39 -10.94 14.24
N VAL A 172 -4.02 -9.74 13.78
CA VAL A 172 -2.61 -9.35 13.63
C VAL A 172 -2.35 -7.94 14.17
N PHE A 173 -2.79 -6.90 13.46
CA PHE A 173 -2.38 -5.51 13.70
C PHE A 173 -2.75 -5.00 15.10
N TYR A 174 -3.90 -5.42 15.63
CA TYR A 174 -4.38 -5.05 16.95
C TYR A 174 -4.32 -6.17 18.00
N LEU A 175 -3.59 -7.26 17.69
CA LEU A 175 -3.41 -8.38 18.61
C LEU A 175 -2.79 -7.89 19.92
N ARG A 176 -3.27 -8.39 21.07
CA ARG A 176 -2.76 -7.95 22.38
C ARG A 176 -1.30 -8.37 22.52
N PHE A 177 -0.52 -7.60 23.28
CA PHE A 177 0.92 -7.83 23.44
C PHE A 177 1.25 -9.28 23.87
N LYS A 178 0.51 -9.82 24.85
CA LYS A 178 0.67 -11.19 25.35
C LYS A 178 0.24 -12.29 24.37
N ASP A 179 -0.58 -11.95 23.37
CA ASP A 179 -1.13 -12.91 22.41
C ASP A 179 -0.26 -12.96 21.13
N SER A 180 0.76 -12.09 21.01
CA SER A 180 1.65 -11.96 19.85
C SER A 180 3.10 -12.34 20.15
N GLU A 181 3.31 -13.41 20.91
CA GLU A 181 4.65 -13.78 21.40
C GLU A 181 5.49 -14.61 20.41
N GLU A 182 4.90 -15.13 19.33
CA GLU A 182 5.58 -15.99 18.35
C GLU A 182 5.32 -15.63 16.89
N GLY A 183 6.30 -15.95 16.03
CA GLY A 183 6.23 -15.83 14.57
C GLY A 183 6.09 -14.40 14.02
N VAL A 184 5.69 -14.28 12.74
CA VAL A 184 5.54 -12.98 12.05
C VAL A 184 4.50 -12.07 12.75
N LYS A 185 3.57 -12.63 13.51
CA LYS A 185 2.59 -11.87 14.32
C LYS A 185 3.24 -11.11 15.49
N LYS A 186 4.38 -11.58 15.99
CA LYS A 186 5.21 -10.84 16.97
C LYS A 186 5.81 -9.59 16.33
N GLU A 187 6.28 -9.74 15.10
CA GLU A 187 7.06 -8.75 14.36
C GLU A 187 6.16 -7.70 13.69
N PHE A 188 4.91 -8.05 13.37
CA PHE A 188 3.94 -7.15 12.76
C PHE A 188 2.76 -6.89 13.70
N ASN A 189 3.00 -6.12 14.77
CA ASN A 189 1.96 -5.77 15.74
C ASN A 189 2.10 -4.33 16.21
N ARG A 190 1.03 -3.54 16.11
CA ARG A 190 1.06 -2.12 16.45
C ARG A 190 1.48 -1.86 17.91
N ASN A 191 1.09 -2.76 18.83
CA ASN A 191 1.42 -2.66 20.26
C ASN A 191 2.87 -3.05 20.55
N ARG A 192 3.55 -3.72 19.62
CA ARG A 192 4.97 -4.10 19.73
C ARG A 192 5.88 -3.22 18.90
N THR A 193 5.34 -2.33 18.06
CA THR A 193 6.09 -1.44 17.15
C THR A 193 7.39 -0.88 17.74
N LEU A 194 7.34 -0.27 18.93
CA LEU A 194 8.54 0.28 19.59
C LEU A 194 9.37 -0.80 20.31
N HIS A 195 8.73 -1.80 20.91
CA HIS A 195 9.41 -2.94 21.56
C HIS A 195 10.17 -3.85 20.57
N LEU A 196 9.78 -3.81 19.30
CA LEU A 196 10.50 -4.45 18.22
C LEU A 196 11.78 -3.69 17.91
N LEU A 197 11.81 -2.36 18.07
CA LEU A 197 13.02 -1.55 17.90
C LEU A 197 14.11 -1.87 18.91
N ASP A 198 13.72 -2.25 20.14
CA ASP A 198 14.66 -2.59 21.21
C ASP A 198 15.51 -3.83 20.90
N ASN A 199 15.14 -4.64 19.89
CA ASN A 199 15.85 -5.87 19.48
C ASN A 199 15.99 -6.00 17.94
N ILE A 200 16.03 -4.91 17.17
CA ILE A 200 16.31 -5.02 15.73
C ILE A 200 17.79 -5.37 15.55
N GLU A 201 18.09 -6.66 15.54
CA GLU A 201 19.34 -7.18 15.01
C GLU A 201 19.28 -7.30 13.47
N ASP A 202 18.06 -7.38 12.90
CA ASP A 202 17.82 -7.62 11.46
C ASP A 202 16.98 -6.53 10.78
N VAL A 203 17.65 -5.70 9.97
CA VAL A 203 17.05 -4.64 9.16
C VAL A 203 16.04 -5.19 8.13
N GLU A 204 16.19 -6.43 7.69
CA GLU A 204 15.30 -7.07 6.72
C GLU A 204 13.91 -7.34 7.28
N VAL A 205 13.82 -7.70 8.56
CA VAL A 205 12.54 -7.91 9.25
C VAL A 205 11.74 -6.60 9.29
N VAL A 206 12.40 -5.49 9.61
CA VAL A 206 11.77 -4.15 9.63
C VAL A 206 11.34 -3.72 8.24
N ARG A 207 12.19 -3.95 7.23
CA ARG A 207 11.86 -3.70 5.82
C ARG A 207 10.59 -4.43 5.41
N ASP A 208 10.50 -5.72 5.73
CA ASP A 208 9.39 -6.56 5.29
C ASP A 208 8.09 -6.20 6.04
N ASN A 209 8.19 -5.87 7.33
CA ASN A 209 7.04 -5.36 8.09
C ASN A 209 6.60 -3.98 7.62
N ASN A 210 7.53 -3.10 7.27
CA ASN A 210 7.19 -1.83 6.64
C ASN A 210 6.43 -2.04 5.31
N THR A 211 6.92 -2.98 4.51
CA THR A 211 6.27 -3.38 3.24
C THR A 211 4.86 -3.95 3.48
N ARG A 212 4.65 -4.76 4.51
CA ARG A 212 3.32 -5.26 4.91
C ARG A 212 2.36 -4.14 5.32
N ILE A 213 2.83 -3.06 5.97
CA ILE A 213 1.98 -1.90 6.30
C ILE A 213 1.55 -1.18 5.02
N PHE A 214 2.47 -0.98 4.07
CA PHE A 214 2.12 -0.41 2.77
C PHE A 214 1.06 -1.26 2.07
N LEU A 215 1.25 -2.59 2.01
CA LEU A 215 0.25 -3.49 1.43
C LEU A 215 -1.11 -3.33 2.11
N LEU A 216 -1.16 -3.25 3.45
CA LEU A 216 -2.42 -3.03 4.17
C LEU A 216 -3.08 -1.70 3.79
N LEU A 217 -2.31 -0.62 3.66
CA LEU A 217 -2.83 0.68 3.20
C LEU A 217 -3.38 0.59 1.77
N ASP A 218 -2.70 -0.15 0.90
CA ASP A 218 -3.14 -0.34 -0.47
C ASP A 218 -4.44 -1.16 -0.54
N ILE A 219 -4.60 -2.18 0.32
CA ILE A 219 -5.86 -2.92 0.45
C ILE A 219 -6.98 -2.02 0.97
N ILE A 220 -6.70 -1.15 1.96
CA ILE A 220 -7.69 -0.19 2.46
C ILE A 220 -8.16 0.74 1.33
N ALA A 221 -7.23 1.26 0.52
CA ALA A 221 -7.57 2.13 -0.60
C ALA A 221 -8.35 1.38 -1.69
N GLU A 222 -7.95 0.15 -2.03
CA GLU A 222 -8.66 -0.72 -2.96
C GLU A 222 -10.12 -0.95 -2.53
N LEU A 223 -10.33 -1.32 -1.26
CA LEU A 223 -11.66 -1.57 -0.71
C LEU A 223 -12.51 -0.31 -0.70
N TYR A 224 -11.95 0.84 -0.31
CA TYR A 224 -12.69 2.10 -0.30
C TYR A 224 -13.06 2.55 -1.72
N LEU A 225 -12.12 2.53 -2.67
CA LEU A 225 -12.41 2.91 -4.06
C LEU A 225 -13.41 1.97 -4.70
N SER A 226 -13.34 0.68 -4.36
CA SER A 226 -14.30 -0.28 -4.89
C SER A 226 -15.72 0.18 -4.63
N LEU A 227 -16.03 0.88 -3.52
CA LEU A 227 -17.37 1.38 -3.18
C LEU A 227 -18.00 2.27 -4.27
N ASN A 228 -17.20 2.92 -5.11
CA ASN A 228 -17.65 3.71 -6.25
C ASN A 228 -17.06 3.16 -7.56
N GLU A 229 -17.90 2.47 -8.34
CA GLU A 229 -17.47 1.79 -9.57
C GLU A 229 -16.91 2.76 -10.63
N GLU A 230 -17.52 3.93 -10.81
CA GLU A 230 -17.04 4.93 -11.76
C GLU A 230 -15.63 5.41 -11.37
N LEU A 231 -15.46 5.80 -10.11
CA LEU A 231 -14.18 6.27 -9.59
C LEU A 231 -13.12 5.17 -9.66
N TYR A 232 -13.49 3.93 -9.30
CA TYR A 232 -12.60 2.77 -9.38
C TYR A 232 -12.12 2.54 -10.82
N ASN A 233 -13.04 2.54 -11.80
CA ASN A 233 -12.70 2.30 -13.20
C ASN A 233 -11.82 3.40 -13.79
N GLN A 234 -12.16 4.66 -13.51
CA GLN A 234 -11.37 5.83 -13.94
C GLN A 234 -9.94 5.76 -13.42
N ASN A 235 -9.76 5.34 -12.17
CA ASN A 235 -8.46 5.29 -11.52
C ASN A 235 -7.70 3.96 -11.72
N THR A 236 -8.33 2.91 -12.28
CA THR A 236 -7.70 1.59 -12.46
C THR A 236 -7.46 1.23 -13.91
N PHE A 237 -8.46 1.41 -14.76
CA PHE A 237 -8.44 0.91 -16.13
C PHE A 237 -8.30 2.02 -17.17
N HIS A 238 -8.70 3.25 -16.83
CA HIS A 238 -8.73 4.38 -17.77
C HIS A 238 -7.70 5.46 -17.45
N THR A 239 -6.76 5.20 -16.53
CA THR A 239 -5.69 6.14 -16.20
C THR A 239 -4.65 6.19 -17.31
N ASP A 240 -4.35 7.38 -17.80
CA ASP A 240 -3.18 7.64 -18.65
C ASP A 240 -2.01 8.09 -17.76
N TYR A 241 -1.30 7.10 -17.18
CA TYR A 241 -0.15 7.37 -16.30
C TYR A 241 1.06 7.90 -17.07
N GLU A 242 1.18 7.59 -18.37
CA GLU A 242 2.31 8.03 -19.18
C GLU A 242 2.34 9.56 -19.32
N LYS A 243 1.16 10.18 -19.44
CA LYS A 243 1.03 11.65 -19.58
C LYS A 243 0.85 12.40 -18.26
N ASN A 244 0.70 11.70 -17.13
CA ASN A 244 0.50 12.37 -15.85
C ASN A 244 1.84 12.89 -15.28
N ILE A 245 2.02 14.21 -15.31
CA ILE A 245 3.25 14.88 -14.85
C ILE A 245 3.53 14.66 -13.35
N ASP A 246 2.49 14.63 -12.52
CA ASP A 246 2.59 14.44 -11.07
C ASP A 246 3.03 13.03 -10.71
N PHE A 247 2.46 12.04 -11.42
CA PHE A 247 2.84 10.64 -11.32
C PHE A 247 4.31 10.46 -11.73
N ASN A 248 4.68 10.96 -12.91
CA ASN A 248 6.02 10.79 -13.46
C ASN A 248 7.08 11.46 -12.57
N LEU A 249 6.82 12.67 -12.07
CA LEU A 249 7.73 13.34 -11.15
C LEU A 249 7.97 12.50 -9.88
N ARG A 250 6.90 12.01 -9.23
CA ARG A 250 7.05 11.13 -8.05
C ARG A 250 7.83 9.88 -8.36
N TRP A 251 7.48 9.19 -9.45
CA TRP A 251 8.14 7.95 -9.84
C TRP A 251 9.65 8.16 -10.02
N LYS A 252 10.07 9.21 -10.73
CA LYS A 252 11.50 9.47 -10.95
C LYS A 252 12.23 9.82 -9.65
N ILE A 253 11.60 10.59 -8.75
CA ILE A 253 12.16 10.88 -7.44
C ILE A 253 12.33 9.60 -6.62
N TYR A 254 11.32 8.74 -6.56
CA TYR A 254 11.39 7.47 -5.82
C TYR A 254 12.41 6.52 -6.42
N LEU A 255 12.46 6.41 -7.75
CA LEU A 255 13.41 5.54 -8.44
C LEU A 255 14.84 5.98 -8.17
N LYS A 256 15.13 7.28 -8.31
CA LYS A 256 16.44 7.83 -7.96
C LYS A 256 16.78 7.58 -6.48
N SER A 257 15.83 7.78 -5.57
CA SER A 257 16.05 7.60 -4.13
C SER A 257 16.32 6.14 -3.75
N ALA A 258 15.68 5.20 -4.45
CA ALA A 258 15.93 3.77 -4.29
C ALA A 258 17.29 3.32 -4.83
N MET A 259 17.88 4.10 -5.75
CA MET A 259 19.18 3.82 -6.36
C MET A 259 20.34 4.52 -5.65
N GLU A 260 20.08 5.62 -4.95
CA GLU A 260 21.09 6.43 -4.27
C GLU A 260 20.55 6.99 -2.94
N THR A 261 21.22 6.64 -1.85
CA THR A 261 20.80 6.88 -0.46
C THR A 261 20.84 8.34 0.00
N ILE A 262 21.30 9.30 -0.82
CA ILE A 262 21.56 10.66 -0.33
C ILE A 262 21.13 11.73 -1.34
N ASN A 263 19.99 12.39 -1.09
CA ASN A 263 19.82 13.83 -1.36
C ASN A 263 18.58 14.40 -0.63
N PHE A 264 18.77 15.22 0.42
CA PHE A 264 17.69 15.88 1.17
C PHE A 264 16.79 16.81 0.31
N THR A 265 17.25 17.15 -0.90
CA THR A 265 16.51 17.98 -1.85
C THR A 265 15.26 17.28 -2.42
N ASP A 266 15.23 15.96 -2.46
CA ASP A 266 14.15 15.19 -3.10
C ASP A 266 12.81 15.34 -2.34
N MET A 267 12.82 15.29 -1.00
CA MET A 267 11.63 15.58 -0.18
C MET A 267 11.20 17.05 -0.25
N THR A 268 12.16 17.95 -0.45
CA THR A 268 11.85 19.37 -0.64
C THR A 268 11.08 19.56 -1.94
N ILE A 269 11.53 18.94 -3.03
CA ILE A 269 10.84 18.96 -4.34
C ILE A 269 9.41 18.41 -4.20
N ILE A 270 9.23 17.26 -3.55
CA ILE A 270 7.89 16.68 -3.30
C ILE A 270 6.98 17.65 -2.55
N ASN A 271 7.49 18.29 -1.49
CA ASN A 271 6.70 19.23 -0.69
C ASN A 271 6.29 20.47 -1.50
N PHE A 272 7.23 21.06 -2.26
CA PHE A 272 6.96 22.18 -3.17
C PHE A 272 6.03 21.80 -4.33
N ALA A 273 6.12 20.56 -4.83
CA ALA A 273 5.32 20.09 -5.96
C ALA A 273 3.84 19.92 -5.58
N PHE A 274 3.58 19.35 -4.41
CA PHE A 274 2.27 18.75 -4.12
C PHE A 274 1.60 19.25 -2.84
N TYR A 275 2.34 19.90 -1.94
CA TYR A 275 1.88 20.08 -0.55
C TYR A 275 2.05 21.50 0.01
N GLN A 276 2.68 22.41 -0.74
CA GLN A 276 2.63 23.85 -0.44
C GLN A 276 1.29 24.46 -0.82
N GLU A 277 0.86 25.46 -0.06
CA GLU A 277 -0.39 26.19 -0.31
C GLU A 277 -0.40 26.83 -1.71
N GLU A 278 -1.61 26.92 -2.29
CA GLU A 278 -1.95 27.16 -3.71
C GLU A 278 -1.22 28.30 -4.45
N LYS A 279 -0.50 29.17 -3.75
CA LYS A 279 0.24 30.29 -4.36
C LYS A 279 1.71 29.99 -4.71
N LYS A 280 2.23 28.81 -4.37
CA LYS A 280 3.65 28.42 -4.59
C LYS A 280 3.86 26.99 -5.11
N THR A 281 2.82 26.35 -5.62
CA THR A 281 2.98 25.02 -6.24
C THR A 281 3.73 25.12 -7.56
N MET A 282 4.57 24.12 -7.84
CA MET A 282 5.37 24.11 -9.07
C MET A 282 4.50 23.96 -10.33
N THR A 283 4.84 24.69 -11.39
CA THR A 283 4.21 24.55 -12.71
C THR A 283 4.61 23.25 -13.38
N ASP A 284 3.83 22.79 -14.36
CA ASP A 284 4.14 21.55 -15.09
C ASP A 284 5.46 21.66 -15.87
N GLU A 285 5.82 22.84 -16.38
CA GLU A 285 7.13 23.10 -16.98
C GLU A 285 8.28 22.93 -15.96
N GLN A 286 8.09 23.38 -14.72
CA GLN A 286 9.08 23.20 -13.66
C GLN A 286 9.20 21.72 -13.27
N LYS A 287 8.08 21.01 -13.15
CA LYS A 287 8.05 19.56 -12.88
C LYS A 287 8.76 18.80 -14.00
N GLN A 288 8.53 19.15 -15.26
CA GLN A 288 9.15 18.53 -16.42
C GLN A 288 10.68 18.67 -16.40
N LYS A 289 11.19 19.87 -16.06
CA LYS A 289 12.64 20.09 -15.87
C LYS A 289 13.22 19.19 -14.77
N PHE A 290 12.50 19.01 -13.66
CA PHE A 290 12.94 18.09 -12.60
C PHE A 290 12.90 16.63 -13.06
N ILE A 291 11.89 16.22 -13.83
CA ILE A 291 11.84 14.87 -14.42
C ILE A 291 13.08 14.61 -15.27
N GLU A 292 13.37 15.51 -16.22
CA GLU A 292 14.56 15.40 -17.10
C GLU A 292 15.85 15.33 -16.27
N GLN A 293 15.99 16.20 -15.26
CA GLN A 293 17.14 16.18 -14.35
C GLN A 293 17.29 14.82 -13.65
N LYS A 294 16.18 14.24 -13.14
CA LYS A 294 16.20 12.95 -12.45
C LYS A 294 16.52 11.81 -13.41
N GLU A 295 16.05 11.87 -14.65
CA GLU A 295 16.39 10.89 -15.68
C GLU A 295 17.88 10.86 -15.99
N TYR A 296 18.52 12.03 -16.14
CA TYR A 296 19.98 12.10 -16.30
C TYR A 296 20.71 11.50 -15.09
N GLN A 297 20.25 11.77 -13.86
CA GLN A 297 20.84 11.19 -12.64
C GLN A 297 20.69 9.67 -12.62
N ILE A 298 19.51 9.13 -12.95
CA ILE A 298 19.24 7.69 -13.00
C ILE A 298 20.14 7.01 -14.03
N GLN A 299 20.22 7.55 -15.25
CA GLN A 299 21.07 7.00 -16.32
C GLN A 299 22.56 7.00 -15.92
N PHE A 300 23.00 8.05 -15.24
CA PHE A 300 24.37 8.15 -14.74
C PHE A 300 24.68 7.14 -13.63
N ILE A 301 23.73 6.85 -12.74
CA ILE A 301 23.90 5.80 -11.72
C ILE A 301 23.95 4.42 -12.40
N GLN A 302 23.07 4.17 -13.37
CA GLN A 302 23.02 2.89 -14.11
C GLN A 302 24.29 2.62 -14.92
N SER A 303 24.96 3.65 -15.44
CA SER A 303 26.20 3.46 -16.21
C SER A 303 27.44 3.17 -15.35
N LYS A 304 27.33 3.33 -14.02
CA LYS A 304 28.42 3.07 -13.06
C LYS A 304 28.34 1.71 -12.36
N ASN A 305 27.18 1.07 -12.40
CA ASN A 305 26.91 -0.25 -11.79
C ASN A 305 26.91 -1.33 -12.86
#